data_AF-A0A7K2XT72-F1
#
_entry.id   AF-A0A7K2XT72-F1
#
_cell.length_a   1.000
_cell.length_b   1.000
_cell.length_c   1.000
_cell.angle_alpha   90.00
_cell.angle_beta   90.00
_cell.angle_gamma   90.00
#
_symmetry.space_group_name_H-M   'P 1'
#
loop_
_entity.id
_entity.type
_entity.pdbx_description
1 polymer ?
#
loop_
_entity_poly.entity_id
_entity_poly.type
_entity_poly.pdbx_seq_one_letter_code
_entity_poly.pdbx_strand_id
1 'polypeptide(L)'
;MIRPARTDDDARPPEPSERAASAVGMGAPAAAVDVTALVADREKWLAAHPDDDASWAVLGSAYLEQARRTAESGWYPKAEKALKRSLELRPAEKGNFDAMTGMGALANARRDFGTARKWGELVRAQAPKRWGAYPVLVDAYTGLGDYKGAQKAMELLLDMRPGLAAYVRASQVYRDRGWREDAVVAMEHAAGAAKTPAEKAYALFRLGELSWERGDPAEALRQYEGALRTDPAQAEALGGRARALAALGRGGEAVRDYRMALGRSAMPQLARELGELLEALGRPQEARTQYEALTTMVARDTTNGVDDAVLLGLYEADHGDAVAAVRRLSQEWSRHKSVQVADALGWALHQSGDDTAALEYAKKATEPGLRSADFAYHRALIEQGLGDEEAARRHLQEAMRTNPHFSPLRGPLAKQALTSIAQPAPGGPENIRPTAPWVEPELPKAAKPKPTPSGR
;
A
#
# COMPACT_ATOMS: atom_id res chain seq x y z
N MET A 1 6.07 -49.63 -38.81
CA MET A 1 5.42 -48.80 -37.76
C MET A 1 6.36 -47.68 -37.37
N ILE A 2 6.16 -46.49 -37.95
CA ILE A 2 6.91 -45.29 -37.60
C ILE A 2 6.24 -44.71 -36.35
N ARG A 3 6.95 -44.65 -35.23
CA ARG A 3 6.50 -43.94 -34.02
C ARG A 3 6.47 -42.44 -34.36
N PRO A 4 5.36 -41.72 -34.13
CA PRO A 4 5.33 -40.29 -34.40
C PRO A 4 6.28 -39.58 -33.42
N ALA A 5 6.88 -38.48 -33.91
CA ALA A 5 7.71 -37.59 -33.12
C ALA A 5 6.92 -37.06 -31.91
N ARG A 6 7.55 -37.09 -30.73
CA ARG A 6 7.03 -36.47 -29.52
C ARG A 6 6.90 -34.98 -29.80
N THR A 7 5.68 -34.46 -29.80
CA THR A 7 5.39 -33.03 -29.80
C THR A 7 5.82 -32.45 -28.45
N ASP A 8 6.14 -31.14 -28.41
CA ASP A 8 6.62 -30.36 -27.25
C ASP A 8 5.67 -30.33 -26.01
N ASP A 9 4.66 -31.19 -25.96
CA ASP A 9 3.64 -31.32 -24.92
C ASP A 9 4.01 -32.37 -23.84
N ASP A 10 5.17 -33.00 -23.96
CA ASP A 10 5.68 -34.05 -23.04
C ASP A 10 6.61 -33.49 -21.94
N ALA A 11 6.65 -32.17 -21.74
CA ALA A 11 7.41 -31.57 -20.65
C ALA A 11 6.79 -31.98 -19.30
N ARG A 12 7.57 -32.68 -18.46
CA ARG A 12 7.17 -33.01 -17.09
C ARG A 12 6.71 -31.71 -16.40
N PRO A 13 5.60 -31.74 -15.64
CA PRO A 13 5.18 -30.57 -14.87
C PRO A 13 6.34 -30.06 -14.01
N PRO A 14 6.57 -28.74 -13.97
CA PRO A 14 7.70 -28.19 -13.23
C PRO A 14 7.60 -28.55 -11.74
N GLU A 15 8.72 -28.92 -11.15
CA GLU A 15 8.81 -29.28 -9.74
C GLU A 15 8.53 -28.08 -8.82
N PRO A 16 8.15 -28.28 -7.54
CA PRO A 16 7.91 -27.21 -6.59
C PRO A 16 9.01 -26.13 -6.54
N SER A 17 10.28 -26.55 -6.52
CA SER A 17 11.41 -25.62 -6.52
C SER A 17 11.51 -24.82 -7.83
N GLU A 18 11.24 -25.43 -8.98
CA GLU A 18 11.28 -24.78 -10.30
C GLU A 18 10.16 -23.74 -10.45
N ARG A 19 8.95 -24.06 -9.98
CA ARG A 19 7.83 -23.12 -9.93
C ARG A 19 8.15 -21.91 -9.07
N ALA A 20 8.67 -22.14 -7.86
CA ALA A 20 9.07 -21.04 -6.97
C ALA A 20 10.23 -20.23 -7.55
N ALA A 21 11.24 -20.86 -8.17
CA ALA A 21 12.36 -20.13 -8.78
C ALA A 21 11.88 -19.16 -9.87
N SER A 22 10.93 -19.62 -10.69
CA SER A 22 10.31 -18.78 -11.72
C SER A 22 9.53 -17.60 -11.10
N ALA A 23 8.68 -17.86 -10.11
CA ALA A 23 7.88 -16.84 -9.45
C ALA A 23 8.75 -15.80 -8.71
N VAL A 24 9.70 -16.27 -7.89
CA VAL A 24 10.65 -15.42 -7.14
C VAL A 24 11.50 -14.56 -8.07
N GLY A 25 12.03 -15.14 -9.16
CA GLY A 25 12.80 -14.40 -10.17
C GLY A 25 11.96 -13.35 -10.91
N MET A 26 10.63 -13.54 -10.97
CA MET A 26 9.70 -12.55 -11.52
C MET A 26 9.19 -11.53 -10.47
N GLY A 27 9.55 -11.69 -9.20
CA GLY A 27 8.94 -10.93 -8.11
C GLY A 27 7.44 -11.17 -7.94
N ALA A 28 6.95 -12.34 -8.37
CA ALA A 28 5.57 -12.78 -8.21
C ALA A 28 5.41 -13.61 -6.93
N PRO A 29 4.23 -13.57 -6.27
CA PRO A 29 3.96 -14.43 -5.12
C PRO A 29 4.07 -15.91 -5.46
N ALA A 30 4.69 -16.68 -4.58
CA ALA A 30 4.83 -18.13 -4.72
C ALA A 30 4.09 -18.88 -3.59
N ALA A 31 3.69 -20.13 -3.85
CA ALA A 31 3.08 -20.97 -2.82
C ALA A 31 4.11 -21.29 -1.72
N ALA A 32 3.70 -21.24 -0.45
CA ALA A 32 4.61 -21.42 0.69
C ALA A 32 5.39 -22.76 0.65
N VAL A 33 4.74 -23.84 0.20
CA VAL A 33 5.37 -25.16 0.03
C VAL A 33 6.43 -25.16 -1.08
N ASP A 34 6.18 -24.43 -2.16
CA ASP A 34 7.10 -24.31 -3.29
C ASP A 34 8.33 -23.47 -2.89
N VAL A 35 8.13 -22.38 -2.13
CA VAL A 35 9.23 -21.55 -1.59
C VAL A 35 10.09 -22.35 -0.62
N THR A 36 9.48 -23.13 0.27
CA THR A 36 10.20 -23.99 1.21
C THR A 36 11.06 -25.02 0.47
N ALA A 37 10.51 -25.63 -0.60
CA ALA A 37 11.27 -26.55 -1.45
C ALA A 37 12.43 -25.87 -2.17
N LEU A 38 12.24 -24.65 -2.68
CA LEU A 38 13.31 -23.87 -3.32
C LEU A 38 14.44 -23.54 -2.34
N VAL A 39 14.12 -23.09 -1.12
CA VAL A 39 15.13 -22.80 -0.10
C VAL A 39 15.98 -24.04 0.19
N ALA A 40 15.35 -25.18 0.48
CA ALA A 40 16.07 -26.42 0.78
C ALA A 40 16.94 -26.91 -0.39
N ASP A 41 16.43 -26.79 -1.62
CA ASP A 41 17.14 -27.16 -2.84
C ASP A 41 18.39 -26.28 -3.07
N ARG A 42 18.26 -24.95 -2.93
CA ARG A 42 19.39 -24.02 -3.08
C ARG A 42 20.41 -24.15 -1.97
N GLU A 43 19.98 -24.34 -0.71
CA GLU A 43 20.89 -24.61 0.41
C GLU A 43 21.73 -25.88 0.17
N LYS A 44 21.09 -26.97 -0.25
CA LYS A 44 21.78 -28.23 -0.58
C LYS A 44 22.76 -28.06 -1.73
N TRP A 45 22.38 -27.35 -2.78
CA TRP A 45 23.25 -27.12 -3.93
C TRP A 45 24.50 -26.30 -3.56
N LEU A 46 24.31 -25.21 -2.81
CA LEU A 46 25.37 -24.30 -2.40
C LEU A 46 26.35 -24.92 -1.39
N ALA A 47 25.94 -25.97 -0.67
CA ALA A 47 26.86 -26.75 0.15
C ALA A 47 27.94 -27.46 -0.69
N ALA A 48 27.61 -27.86 -1.93
CA ALA A 48 28.55 -28.47 -2.88
C ALA A 48 29.17 -27.45 -3.86
N HIS A 49 28.51 -26.30 -4.07
CA HIS A 49 28.91 -25.28 -5.05
C HIS A 49 28.95 -23.88 -4.40
N PRO A 50 29.85 -23.64 -3.42
CA PRO A 50 29.87 -22.41 -2.64
C PRO A 50 30.24 -21.15 -3.44
N ASP A 51 30.77 -21.32 -4.66
CA ASP A 51 31.18 -20.24 -5.56
C ASP A 51 30.17 -19.95 -6.68
N ASP A 52 28.99 -20.58 -6.66
CA ASP A 52 27.89 -20.29 -7.60
C ASP A 52 27.13 -19.02 -7.18
N ASP A 53 27.55 -17.89 -7.75
CA ASP A 53 26.96 -16.58 -7.46
C ASP A 53 25.47 -16.49 -7.81
N ALA A 54 25.03 -17.15 -8.88
CA ALA A 54 23.64 -17.10 -9.33
C ALA A 54 22.73 -17.85 -8.34
N SER A 55 23.16 -19.03 -7.86
CA SER A 55 22.42 -19.76 -6.82
C SER A 55 22.35 -19.00 -5.50
N TRP A 56 23.39 -18.25 -5.13
CA TRP A 56 23.34 -17.36 -3.96
C TRP A 56 22.29 -16.25 -4.12
N ALA A 57 22.17 -15.65 -5.31
CA ALA A 57 21.16 -14.63 -5.58
C ALA A 57 19.72 -15.20 -5.50
N VAL A 58 19.51 -16.40 -6.05
CA VAL A 58 18.23 -17.12 -5.97
C VAL A 58 17.89 -17.46 -4.53
N LEU A 59 18.84 -18.00 -3.75
CA LEU A 59 18.63 -18.31 -2.33
C LEU A 59 18.24 -17.06 -1.53
N GLY A 60 18.93 -15.94 -1.78
CA GLY A 60 18.61 -14.67 -1.12
C GLY A 60 17.19 -14.18 -1.43
N SER A 61 16.76 -14.28 -2.68
CA SER A 61 15.40 -13.92 -3.09
C SER A 61 14.35 -14.90 -2.56
N ALA A 62 14.70 -16.19 -2.44
CA ALA A 62 13.84 -17.22 -1.85
C ALA A 62 13.62 -17.00 -0.35
N TYR A 63 14.66 -16.63 0.41
CA TYR A 63 14.51 -16.24 1.81
C TYR A 63 13.64 -14.99 1.97
N LEU A 64 13.76 -14.01 1.06
CA LEU A 64 12.88 -12.84 1.06
C LEU A 64 11.42 -13.23 0.84
N GLU A 65 11.13 -14.12 -0.12
CA GLU A 65 9.77 -14.59 -0.35
C GLU A 65 9.26 -15.43 0.83
N GLN A 66 10.12 -16.24 1.46
CA GLN A 66 9.77 -16.96 2.69
C GLN A 66 9.34 -15.98 3.80
N ALA A 67 10.09 -14.89 3.98
CA ALA A 67 9.76 -13.84 4.95
C ALA A 67 8.36 -13.26 4.71
N ARG A 68 8.00 -13.00 3.45
CA ARG A 68 6.68 -12.46 3.08
C ARG A 68 5.56 -13.47 3.34
N ARG A 69 5.80 -14.75 3.06
CA ARG A 69 4.79 -15.81 3.23
C ARG A 69 4.55 -16.19 4.69
N THR A 70 5.55 -16.08 5.55
CA THR A 70 5.43 -16.46 6.98
C THR A 70 5.26 -15.26 7.91
N ALA A 71 5.53 -14.04 7.43
CA ALA A 71 5.67 -12.82 8.24
C ALA A 71 6.77 -12.94 9.33
N GLU A 72 7.77 -13.78 9.10
CA GLU A 72 8.92 -13.92 10.00
C GLU A 72 10.09 -13.05 9.50
N SER A 73 10.29 -11.91 10.13
CA SER A 73 11.37 -10.98 9.76
C SER A 73 12.79 -11.56 9.92
N GLY A 74 12.97 -12.66 10.66
CA GLY A 74 14.24 -13.37 10.82
C GLY A 74 14.82 -13.96 9.52
N TRP A 75 14.01 -14.04 8.46
CA TRP A 75 14.49 -14.39 7.12
C TRP A 75 15.22 -13.24 6.41
N TYR A 76 14.96 -11.97 6.77
CA TYR A 76 15.60 -10.83 6.12
C TYR A 76 17.13 -10.79 6.30
N PRO A 77 17.71 -11.02 7.49
CA PRO A 77 19.16 -11.14 7.62
C PRO A 77 19.76 -12.30 6.82
N LYS A 78 19.04 -13.42 6.67
CA LYS A 78 19.49 -14.55 5.84
C LYS A 78 19.48 -14.18 4.35
N ALA A 79 18.42 -13.54 3.89
CA ALA A 79 18.30 -13.00 2.53
C ALA A 79 19.48 -12.05 2.22
N GLU A 80 19.74 -11.10 3.12
CA GLU A 80 20.83 -10.14 2.97
C GLU A 80 22.20 -10.84 2.87
N LYS A 81 22.46 -11.82 3.75
CA LYS A 81 23.72 -12.56 3.76
C LYS A 81 23.95 -13.32 2.44
N ALA A 82 22.92 -14.00 1.94
CA ALA A 82 23.01 -14.73 0.67
C ALA A 82 23.22 -13.79 -0.53
N LEU A 83 22.49 -12.68 -0.59
CA LEU A 83 22.64 -11.67 -1.65
C LEU A 83 24.03 -11.00 -1.61
N LYS A 84 24.54 -10.67 -0.42
CA LYS A 84 25.90 -10.16 -0.25
C LYS A 84 26.95 -11.17 -0.70
N ARG A 85 26.78 -12.46 -0.36
CA ARG A 85 27.69 -13.51 -0.83
C ARG A 85 27.69 -13.64 -2.36
N SER A 86 26.53 -13.52 -3.00
CA SER A 86 26.44 -13.45 -4.47
C SER A 86 27.25 -12.27 -5.03
N LEU A 87 27.12 -11.08 -4.42
CA LEU A 87 27.85 -9.87 -4.83
C LEU A 87 29.36 -9.95 -4.56
N GLU A 88 29.80 -10.68 -3.55
CA GLU A 88 31.24 -10.95 -3.32
C GLU A 88 31.84 -11.80 -4.44
N LEU A 89 31.11 -12.82 -4.90
CA LEU A 89 31.54 -13.74 -5.96
C LEU A 89 31.49 -13.08 -7.34
N ARG A 90 30.39 -12.36 -7.63
CA ARG A 90 30.25 -11.52 -8.82
C ARG A 90 29.85 -10.10 -8.41
N PRO A 91 30.82 -9.16 -8.37
CA PRO A 91 30.57 -7.76 -8.03
C PRO A 91 29.50 -7.11 -8.91
N ALA A 92 28.86 -6.08 -8.35
CA ALA A 92 27.82 -5.31 -8.99
C ALA A 92 28.30 -4.70 -10.34
N GLU A 93 29.53 -4.23 -10.41
CA GLU A 93 30.13 -3.64 -11.60
C GLU A 93 30.26 -4.64 -12.75
N LYS A 94 30.22 -5.95 -12.45
CA LYS A 94 30.25 -7.04 -13.42
C LYS A 94 28.86 -7.53 -13.85
N GLY A 95 27.79 -6.80 -13.52
CA GLY A 95 26.44 -7.09 -14.00
C GLY A 95 25.74 -8.23 -13.25
N ASN A 96 25.96 -8.40 -11.94
CA ASN A 96 25.19 -9.33 -11.12
C ASN A 96 23.77 -8.80 -10.83
N PHE A 97 22.95 -8.68 -11.89
CA PHE A 97 21.66 -8.03 -11.84
C PHE A 97 20.66 -8.71 -10.90
N ASP A 98 20.72 -10.04 -10.79
CA ASP A 98 19.80 -10.79 -9.93
C ASP A 98 20.07 -10.51 -8.44
N ALA A 99 21.33 -10.45 -8.03
CA ALA A 99 21.67 -10.05 -6.66
C ALA A 99 21.35 -8.58 -6.39
N MET A 100 21.59 -7.67 -7.34
CA MET A 100 21.20 -6.26 -7.20
C MET A 100 19.68 -6.09 -7.05
N THR A 101 18.90 -6.74 -7.93
CA THR A 101 17.44 -6.71 -7.86
C THR A 101 16.94 -7.32 -6.56
N GLY A 102 17.54 -8.43 -6.11
CA GLY A 102 17.25 -9.04 -4.80
C GLY A 102 17.55 -8.09 -3.64
N MET A 103 18.68 -7.38 -3.65
CA MET A 103 19.04 -6.38 -2.63
C MET A 103 18.05 -5.21 -2.62
N GLY A 104 17.64 -4.74 -3.80
CA GLY A 104 16.61 -3.70 -3.92
C GLY A 104 15.24 -4.16 -3.41
N ALA A 105 14.83 -5.39 -3.74
CA ALA A 105 13.57 -5.97 -3.27
C ALA A 105 13.56 -6.20 -1.75
N LEU A 106 14.69 -6.63 -1.18
CA LEU A 106 14.87 -6.76 0.26
C LEU A 106 14.78 -5.39 0.96
N ALA A 107 15.44 -4.38 0.39
CA ALA A 107 15.38 -3.01 0.92
C ALA A 107 13.95 -2.47 0.90
N ASN A 108 13.17 -2.70 -0.17
CA ASN A 108 11.74 -2.35 -0.20
C ASN A 108 10.92 -3.11 0.86
N ALA A 109 11.17 -4.41 1.05
CA ALA A 109 10.46 -5.19 2.06
C ALA A 109 10.76 -4.73 3.49
N ARG A 110 11.96 -4.18 3.71
CA ARG A 110 12.37 -3.50 4.95
C ARG A 110 11.93 -2.04 5.04
N ARG A 111 11.31 -1.49 3.97
CA ARG A 111 10.96 -0.07 3.81
C ARG A 111 12.17 0.88 3.84
N ASP A 112 13.37 0.38 3.52
CA ASP A 112 14.53 1.20 3.18
C ASP A 112 14.47 1.60 1.70
N PHE A 113 13.52 2.48 1.38
CA PHE A 113 13.24 2.89 0.00
C PHE A 113 14.42 3.65 -0.63
N GLY A 114 15.22 4.33 0.19
CA GLY A 114 16.45 5.00 -0.25
C GLY A 114 17.48 4.01 -0.81
N THR A 115 17.75 2.91 -0.11
CA THR A 115 18.62 1.84 -0.59
C THR A 115 18.01 1.07 -1.74
N ALA A 116 16.70 0.81 -1.71
CA ALA A 116 15.99 0.14 -2.80
C ALA A 116 16.12 0.92 -4.12
N ARG A 117 15.92 2.24 -4.08
CA ARG A 117 16.13 3.12 -5.23
C ARG A 117 17.56 3.02 -5.75
N LYS A 118 18.58 3.05 -4.89
CA LYS A 118 19.99 2.95 -5.31
C LYS A 118 20.26 1.67 -6.11
N TRP A 119 19.80 0.52 -5.62
CA TRP A 119 19.97 -0.75 -6.33
C TRP A 119 19.18 -0.81 -7.63
N GLY A 120 17.91 -0.40 -7.62
CA GLY A 120 17.07 -0.37 -8.82
C GLY A 120 17.65 0.55 -9.90
N GLU A 121 18.16 1.72 -9.52
CA GLU A 121 18.82 2.66 -10.43
C GLU A 121 20.12 2.13 -10.99
N LEU A 122 20.90 1.41 -10.18
CA LEU A 122 22.13 0.77 -10.65
C LEU A 122 21.84 -0.26 -11.75
N VAL A 123 20.83 -1.12 -11.55
CA VAL A 123 20.41 -2.07 -12.59
C VAL A 123 19.88 -1.33 -13.82
N ARG A 124 19.05 -0.29 -13.63
CA ARG A 124 18.52 0.51 -14.74
C ARG A 124 19.63 1.16 -15.57
N ALA A 125 20.69 1.66 -14.93
CA ALA A 125 21.81 2.29 -15.62
C ALA A 125 22.65 1.29 -16.41
N GLN A 126 22.90 0.10 -15.85
CA GLN A 126 23.72 -0.94 -16.51
C GLN A 126 22.94 -1.75 -17.55
N ALA A 127 21.65 -1.99 -17.33
CA ALA A 127 20.79 -2.80 -18.17
C ALA A 127 19.35 -2.23 -18.25
N PRO A 128 19.11 -1.15 -19.01
CA PRO A 128 17.80 -0.47 -19.06
C PRO A 128 16.63 -1.36 -19.51
N LYS A 129 16.88 -2.45 -20.25
CA LYS A 129 15.84 -3.39 -20.68
C LYS A 129 15.58 -4.52 -19.67
N ARG A 130 16.28 -4.54 -18.53
CA ARG A 130 16.08 -5.52 -17.46
C ARG A 130 14.85 -5.13 -16.65
N TRP A 131 13.69 -5.60 -17.10
CA TRP A 131 12.39 -5.29 -16.50
C TRP A 131 12.33 -5.54 -14.97
N GLY A 132 13.09 -6.50 -14.44
CA GLY A 132 13.10 -6.84 -13.00
C GLY A 132 13.56 -5.71 -12.07
N ALA A 133 14.25 -4.68 -12.58
CA ALA A 133 14.59 -3.48 -11.81
C ALA A 133 13.37 -2.58 -11.54
N TYR A 134 12.37 -2.63 -12.42
CA TYR A 134 11.29 -1.65 -12.43
C TYR A 134 10.24 -1.89 -11.35
N PRO A 135 9.85 -3.12 -10.97
CA PRO A 135 9.03 -3.35 -9.78
C PRO A 135 9.70 -2.78 -8.51
N VAL A 136 11.02 -2.94 -8.38
CA VAL A 136 11.80 -2.38 -7.26
C VAL A 136 11.75 -0.85 -7.28
N LEU A 137 11.95 -0.24 -8.45
CA LEU A 137 11.91 1.21 -8.60
C LEU A 137 10.52 1.79 -8.32
N VAL A 138 9.44 1.16 -8.79
CA VAL A 138 8.07 1.62 -8.51
C VAL A 138 7.84 1.67 -7.01
N ASP A 139 8.11 0.58 -6.29
CA ASP A 139 7.93 0.52 -4.84
C ASP A 139 8.81 1.54 -4.10
N ALA A 140 10.06 1.69 -4.52
CA ALA A 140 11.01 2.62 -3.91
C ALA A 140 10.59 4.08 -4.12
N TYR A 141 10.17 4.43 -5.34
CA TYR A 141 9.71 5.77 -5.66
C TYR A 141 8.40 6.10 -4.93
N THR A 142 7.45 5.17 -4.87
CA THR A 142 6.22 5.35 -4.09
C THR A 142 6.52 5.59 -2.61
N GLY A 143 7.38 4.77 -1.99
CA GLY A 143 7.77 4.93 -0.59
C GLY A 143 8.52 6.24 -0.30
N LEU A 144 9.26 6.77 -1.28
CA LEU A 144 9.94 8.07 -1.17
C LEU A 144 9.03 9.27 -1.44
N GLY A 145 7.79 9.06 -1.90
CA GLY A 145 6.88 10.12 -2.34
C GLY A 145 7.19 10.67 -3.75
N ASP A 146 8.05 10.01 -4.52
CA ASP A 146 8.34 10.36 -5.93
C ASP A 146 7.30 9.71 -6.87
N TYR A 147 6.05 10.18 -6.81
CA TYR A 147 4.96 9.61 -7.59
C TYR A 147 5.14 9.77 -9.11
N LYS A 148 5.92 10.77 -9.55
CA LYS A 148 6.28 10.95 -10.97
C LYS A 148 7.26 9.86 -11.40
N GLY A 149 8.31 9.61 -10.60
CA GLY A 149 9.25 8.51 -10.82
C GLY A 149 8.55 7.15 -10.80
N ALA A 150 7.64 6.93 -9.84
CA ALA A 150 6.85 5.71 -9.73
C ALA A 150 6.00 5.45 -10.98
N GLN A 151 5.27 6.47 -11.46
CA GLN A 151 4.48 6.36 -12.69
C GLN A 151 5.36 6.03 -13.91
N LYS A 152 6.48 6.75 -14.10
CA LYS A 152 7.36 6.49 -15.24
C LYS A 152 7.97 5.09 -15.20
N ALA A 153 8.36 4.60 -14.01
CA ALA A 153 8.87 3.25 -13.86
C ALA A 153 7.79 2.18 -14.11
N MET A 154 6.54 2.45 -13.70
CA MET A 154 5.37 1.60 -13.96
C MET A 154 5.04 1.53 -15.45
N GLU A 155 5.03 2.65 -16.17
CA GLU A 155 4.78 2.69 -17.62
C GLU A 155 5.82 1.87 -18.38
N LEU A 156 7.10 2.05 -18.06
CA LEU A 156 8.19 1.26 -18.66
C LEU A 156 8.05 -0.24 -18.34
N LEU A 157 7.61 -0.59 -17.13
CA LEU A 157 7.36 -1.98 -16.74
C LEU A 157 6.22 -2.60 -17.56
N LEU A 158 5.11 -1.87 -17.72
CA LEU A 158 3.98 -2.30 -18.54
C LEU A 158 4.37 -2.48 -20.01
N ASP A 159 5.18 -1.57 -20.56
CA ASP A 159 5.65 -1.64 -21.95
C ASP A 159 6.57 -2.83 -22.19
N MET A 160 7.47 -3.13 -21.25
CA MET A 160 8.43 -4.23 -21.39
C MET A 160 7.82 -5.60 -21.12
N ARG A 161 6.96 -5.70 -20.09
CA ARG A 161 6.43 -6.98 -19.62
C ARG A 161 5.07 -6.79 -18.94
N PRO A 162 3.98 -6.71 -19.72
CA PRO A 162 2.65 -6.78 -19.15
C PRO A 162 2.46 -8.14 -18.45
N GLY A 163 1.78 -8.14 -17.31
CA GLY A 163 1.57 -9.31 -16.47
C GLY A 163 1.33 -8.95 -15.01
N LEU A 164 1.14 -9.96 -14.16
CA LEU A 164 0.80 -9.80 -12.74
C LEU A 164 1.63 -8.71 -12.04
N ALA A 165 2.96 -8.81 -12.10
CA ALA A 165 3.87 -7.87 -11.42
C ALA A 165 3.68 -6.42 -11.92
N ALA A 166 3.48 -6.22 -13.22
CA ALA A 166 3.25 -4.89 -13.78
C ALA A 166 1.87 -4.34 -13.38
N TYR A 167 0.83 -5.16 -13.49
CA TYR A 167 -0.56 -4.77 -13.19
C TYR A 167 -0.80 -4.50 -11.70
N VAL A 168 -0.19 -5.27 -10.79
CA VAL A 168 -0.24 -5.00 -9.35
C VAL A 168 0.36 -3.64 -9.02
N ARG A 169 1.51 -3.31 -9.63
CA ARG A 169 2.19 -2.02 -9.44
C ARG A 169 1.40 -0.88 -10.10
N ALA A 170 0.80 -1.12 -11.25
CA ALA A 170 -0.06 -0.16 -11.90
C ALA A 170 -1.28 0.20 -11.05
N SER A 171 -1.95 -0.82 -10.51
CA SER A 171 -3.04 -0.65 -9.57
C SER A 171 -2.64 0.20 -8.36
N GLN A 172 -1.47 -0.07 -7.77
CA GLN A 172 -0.95 0.72 -6.65
C GLN A 172 -0.73 2.18 -7.03
N VAL A 173 -0.06 2.45 -8.15
CA VAL A 173 0.21 3.83 -8.60
C VAL A 173 -1.09 4.57 -8.93
N TYR A 174 -2.04 3.93 -9.59
CA TYR A 174 -3.34 4.54 -9.88
C TYR A 174 -4.13 4.85 -8.61
N ARG A 175 -4.14 3.92 -7.64
CA ARG A 175 -4.71 4.12 -6.31
C ARG A 175 -4.09 5.33 -5.62
N ASP A 176 -2.76 5.44 -5.61
CA ASP A 176 -2.04 6.54 -4.94
C ASP A 176 -2.28 7.91 -5.59
N ARG A 177 -2.74 7.94 -6.84
CA ARG A 177 -3.19 9.16 -7.55
C ARG A 177 -4.69 9.44 -7.40
N GLY A 178 -5.43 8.56 -6.74
CA GLY A 178 -6.89 8.64 -6.61
C GLY A 178 -7.68 8.16 -7.82
N TRP A 179 -7.03 7.53 -8.80
CA TRP A 179 -7.67 6.94 -9.99
C TRP A 179 -8.20 5.54 -9.63
N ARG A 180 -9.27 5.52 -8.84
CA ARG A 180 -9.80 4.29 -8.22
C ARG A 180 -10.27 3.26 -9.23
N GLU A 181 -10.93 3.73 -10.28
CA GLU A 181 -11.47 2.89 -11.34
C GLU A 181 -10.33 2.23 -12.14
N ASP A 182 -9.30 3.00 -12.51
CA ASP A 182 -8.11 2.45 -13.17
C ASP A 182 -7.34 1.49 -12.25
N ALA A 183 -7.30 1.77 -10.94
CA ALA A 183 -6.68 0.88 -9.96
C ALA A 183 -7.37 -0.49 -9.89
N VAL A 184 -8.72 -0.50 -9.93
CA VAL A 184 -9.52 -1.73 -9.97
C VAL A 184 -9.29 -2.48 -11.27
N VAL A 185 -9.40 -1.81 -12.43
CA VAL A 185 -9.17 -2.42 -13.75
C VAL A 185 -7.77 -3.04 -13.85
N ALA A 186 -6.75 -2.33 -13.38
CA ALA A 186 -5.39 -2.86 -13.35
C ALA A 186 -5.30 -4.11 -12.46
N MET A 187 -5.97 -4.15 -11.29
CA MET A 187 -5.95 -5.34 -10.45
C MET A 187 -6.77 -6.50 -11.03
N GLU A 188 -7.84 -6.24 -11.77
CA GLU A 188 -8.58 -7.25 -12.54
C GLU A 188 -7.70 -7.86 -13.64
N HIS A 189 -6.93 -7.03 -14.36
CA HIS A 189 -5.91 -7.54 -15.29
C HIS A 189 -4.84 -8.37 -14.58
N ALA A 190 -4.43 -7.98 -13.36
CA ALA A 190 -3.51 -8.78 -12.55
C ALA A 190 -4.11 -10.15 -12.23
N ALA A 191 -5.38 -10.20 -11.81
CA ALA A 191 -6.09 -11.45 -11.53
C ALA A 191 -6.24 -12.34 -12.78
N GLY A 192 -6.48 -11.74 -13.95
CA GLY A 192 -6.53 -12.45 -15.23
C GLY A 192 -5.16 -12.95 -15.71
N ALA A 193 -4.07 -12.26 -15.35
CA ALA A 193 -2.70 -12.64 -15.69
C ALA A 193 -2.08 -13.65 -14.71
N ALA A 194 -2.76 -13.97 -13.60
CA ALA A 194 -2.27 -14.89 -12.59
C ALA A 194 -2.15 -16.33 -13.14
N LYS A 195 -1.01 -16.96 -12.88
CA LYS A 195 -0.67 -18.30 -13.35
C LYS A 195 -0.75 -19.37 -12.26
N THR A 196 -0.80 -18.96 -11.00
CA THR A 196 -0.88 -19.87 -9.86
C THR A 196 -2.04 -19.49 -8.93
N PRO A 197 -2.55 -20.43 -8.11
CA PRO A 197 -3.52 -20.11 -7.08
C PRO A 197 -3.04 -19.01 -6.12
N ALA A 198 -1.77 -19.02 -5.74
CA ALA A 198 -1.19 -18.01 -4.85
C ALA A 198 -1.21 -16.61 -5.48
N GLU A 199 -0.87 -16.49 -6.76
CA GLU A 199 -0.94 -15.23 -7.51
C GLU A 199 -2.38 -14.73 -7.64
N LYS A 200 -3.32 -15.63 -7.95
CA LYS A 200 -4.74 -15.28 -8.08
C LYS A 200 -5.35 -14.87 -6.74
N ALA A 201 -5.03 -15.58 -5.66
CA ALA A 201 -5.46 -15.23 -4.31
C ALA A 201 -4.93 -13.85 -3.90
N TYR A 202 -3.66 -13.55 -4.20
CA TYR A 202 -3.09 -12.23 -3.98
C TYR A 202 -3.84 -11.12 -4.73
N ALA A 203 -4.15 -11.31 -6.01
CA ALA A 203 -4.92 -10.32 -6.77
C ALA A 203 -6.34 -10.12 -6.22
N LEU A 204 -7.04 -11.20 -5.84
CA LEU A 204 -8.37 -11.14 -5.21
C LEU A 204 -8.32 -10.42 -3.86
N PHE A 205 -7.31 -10.69 -3.03
CA PHE A 205 -7.09 -9.96 -1.78
C PHE A 205 -6.94 -8.45 -2.04
N ARG A 206 -6.15 -8.05 -3.03
CA ARG A 206 -5.95 -6.64 -3.39
C ARG A 206 -7.21 -5.99 -3.97
N LEU A 207 -8.05 -6.71 -4.70
CA LEU A 207 -9.39 -6.23 -5.09
C LEU A 207 -10.30 -6.02 -3.88
N GLY A 208 -10.17 -6.89 -2.87
CA GLY A 208 -10.83 -6.71 -1.57
C GLY A 208 -10.42 -5.42 -0.88
N GLU A 209 -9.12 -5.13 -0.80
CA GLU A 209 -8.61 -3.86 -0.24
C GLU A 209 -9.15 -2.63 -0.98
N LEU A 210 -9.17 -2.65 -2.33
CA LEU A 210 -9.72 -1.55 -3.12
C LEU A 210 -11.23 -1.36 -2.88
N SER A 211 -11.97 -2.45 -2.70
CA SER A 211 -13.40 -2.42 -2.39
C SER A 211 -13.66 -1.90 -0.98
N TRP A 212 -12.83 -2.30 -0.02
CA TRP A 212 -12.83 -1.80 1.36
C TRP A 212 -12.60 -0.29 1.39
N GLU A 213 -11.57 0.21 0.70
CA GLU A 213 -11.24 1.64 0.64
C GLU A 213 -12.34 2.51 0.01
N ARG A 214 -13.19 1.90 -0.84
CA ARG A 214 -14.38 2.54 -1.43
C ARG A 214 -15.61 2.46 -0.53
N GLY A 215 -15.51 1.85 0.65
CA GLY A 215 -16.63 1.71 1.58
C GLY A 215 -17.65 0.66 1.17
N ASP A 216 -17.25 -0.34 0.40
CA ASP A 216 -18.10 -1.48 0.02
C ASP A 216 -17.66 -2.76 0.77
N PRO A 217 -18.03 -2.91 2.06
CA PRO A 217 -17.63 -4.06 2.85
C PRO A 217 -18.24 -5.38 2.32
N ALA A 218 -19.35 -5.33 1.59
CA ALA A 218 -19.99 -6.52 1.04
C ALA A 218 -19.21 -7.07 -0.18
N GLU A 219 -18.76 -6.21 -1.09
CA GLU A 219 -17.85 -6.60 -2.17
C GLU A 219 -16.48 -6.99 -1.62
N ALA A 220 -15.94 -6.24 -0.67
CA ALA A 220 -14.67 -6.58 -0.03
C ALA A 220 -14.72 -8.00 0.57
N LEU A 221 -15.79 -8.32 1.31
CA LEU A 221 -16.02 -9.67 1.85
C LEU A 221 -16.00 -10.75 0.75
N ARG A 222 -16.69 -10.54 -0.37
CA ARG A 222 -16.71 -11.50 -1.50
C ARG A 222 -15.32 -11.75 -2.05
N GLN A 223 -14.52 -10.70 -2.21
CA GLN A 223 -13.16 -10.79 -2.75
C GLN A 223 -12.21 -11.50 -1.77
N TYR A 224 -12.26 -11.16 -0.47
CA TYR A 224 -11.46 -11.86 0.54
C TYR A 224 -11.84 -13.34 0.67
N GLU A 225 -13.13 -13.67 0.62
CA GLU A 225 -13.57 -15.08 0.59
C GLU A 225 -13.12 -15.79 -0.69
N GLY A 226 -13.11 -15.10 -1.83
CA GLY A 226 -12.55 -15.61 -3.08
C GLY A 226 -11.06 -15.91 -2.96
N ALA A 227 -10.29 -15.00 -2.35
CA ALA A 227 -8.88 -15.19 -2.07
C ALA A 227 -8.66 -16.43 -1.18
N LEU A 228 -9.41 -16.55 -0.08
CA LEU A 228 -9.30 -17.67 0.86
C LEU A 228 -9.77 -19.02 0.30
N ARG A 229 -10.74 -19.03 -0.63
CA ARG A 229 -11.09 -20.25 -1.39
C ARG A 229 -9.97 -20.67 -2.33
N THR A 230 -9.18 -19.72 -2.83
CA THR A 230 -8.10 -19.96 -3.81
C THR A 230 -6.80 -20.36 -3.11
N ASP A 231 -6.43 -19.65 -2.04
CA ASP A 231 -5.32 -19.96 -1.14
C ASP A 231 -5.79 -19.86 0.31
N PRO A 232 -6.16 -20.99 0.94
CA PRO A 232 -6.63 -20.99 2.31
C PRO A 232 -5.58 -20.58 3.34
N ALA A 233 -4.31 -20.39 2.98
CA ALA A 233 -3.23 -20.06 3.92
C ALA A 233 -2.96 -18.55 4.06
N GLN A 234 -3.60 -17.69 3.25
CA GLN A 234 -3.31 -16.25 3.22
C GLN A 234 -3.85 -15.53 4.48
N ALA A 235 -2.96 -15.12 5.38
CA ALA A 235 -3.32 -14.48 6.64
C ALA A 235 -3.88 -13.06 6.43
N GLU A 236 -3.38 -12.32 5.44
CA GLU A 236 -3.86 -10.98 5.12
C GLU A 236 -5.30 -10.99 4.64
N ALA A 237 -5.71 -12.00 3.85
CA ALA A 237 -7.09 -12.15 3.42
C ALA A 237 -8.03 -12.51 4.58
N LEU A 238 -7.55 -13.22 5.61
CA LEU A 238 -8.32 -13.39 6.85
C LEU A 238 -8.50 -12.07 7.61
N GLY A 239 -7.45 -11.27 7.70
CA GLY A 239 -7.52 -9.93 8.30
C GLY A 239 -8.52 -9.03 7.56
N GLY A 240 -8.43 -8.97 6.22
CA GLY A 240 -9.38 -8.23 5.39
C GLY A 240 -10.81 -8.74 5.55
N ARG A 241 -11.01 -10.06 5.57
CA ARG A 241 -12.33 -10.67 5.85
C ARG A 241 -12.86 -10.25 7.20
N ALA A 242 -12.03 -10.28 8.25
CA ALA A 242 -12.40 -9.83 9.58
C ALA A 242 -12.83 -8.36 9.58
N ARG A 243 -12.08 -7.49 8.89
CA ARG A 243 -12.40 -6.07 8.75
C ARG A 243 -13.77 -5.85 8.10
N ALA A 244 -14.03 -6.54 6.99
CA ALA A 244 -15.32 -6.49 6.30
C ALA A 244 -16.47 -7.05 7.16
N LEU A 245 -16.25 -8.16 7.87
CA LEU A 245 -17.22 -8.75 8.80
C LEU A 245 -17.58 -7.79 9.93
N ALA A 246 -16.59 -7.10 10.52
CA ALA A 246 -16.82 -6.11 11.56
C ALA A 246 -17.70 -4.96 11.07
N ALA A 247 -17.41 -4.42 9.88
CA ALA A 247 -18.22 -3.37 9.24
C ALA A 247 -19.67 -3.80 8.96
N LEU A 248 -19.88 -5.09 8.70
CA LEU A 248 -21.20 -5.70 8.49
C LEU A 248 -21.90 -6.11 9.80
N GLY A 249 -21.39 -5.70 10.96
CA GLY A 249 -21.96 -5.99 12.28
C GLY A 249 -21.69 -7.40 12.80
N ARG A 250 -20.81 -8.17 12.15
CA ARG A 250 -20.47 -9.57 12.50
C ARG A 250 -19.20 -9.62 13.36
N GLY A 251 -19.13 -8.80 14.40
CA GLY A 251 -17.92 -8.57 15.22
C GLY A 251 -17.36 -9.84 15.89
N GLY A 252 -18.21 -10.77 16.33
CA GLY A 252 -17.75 -12.04 16.91
C GLY A 252 -17.00 -12.92 15.90
N GLU A 253 -17.43 -12.92 14.64
CA GLU A 253 -16.76 -13.65 13.56
C GLU A 253 -15.45 -12.97 13.16
N ALA A 254 -15.47 -11.64 13.08
CA ALA A 254 -14.27 -10.84 12.83
C ALA A 254 -13.15 -11.12 13.85
N VAL A 255 -13.46 -11.15 15.15
CA VAL A 255 -12.47 -11.48 16.19
C VAL A 255 -11.88 -12.88 15.99
N ARG A 256 -12.68 -13.88 15.58
CA ARG A 256 -12.17 -15.23 15.29
C ARG A 256 -11.21 -15.22 14.10
N ASP A 257 -11.56 -14.49 13.05
CA ASP A 257 -10.75 -14.41 11.83
C ASP A 257 -9.42 -13.69 12.07
N TYR A 258 -9.41 -12.57 12.78
CA TYR A 258 -8.16 -11.91 13.17
C TYR A 258 -7.27 -12.81 14.03
N ARG A 259 -7.84 -13.54 15.00
CA ARG A 259 -7.08 -14.49 15.82
C ARG A 259 -6.48 -15.62 14.98
N MET A 260 -7.25 -16.14 14.03
CA MET A 260 -6.76 -17.17 13.10
C MET A 260 -5.67 -16.60 12.19
N ALA A 261 -5.80 -15.36 11.73
CA ALA A 261 -4.80 -14.67 10.93
C ALA A 261 -3.48 -14.49 11.70
N LEU A 262 -3.54 -13.97 12.93
CA LEU A 262 -2.39 -13.79 13.82
C LEU A 262 -1.74 -15.11 14.23
N GLY A 263 -2.54 -16.18 14.38
CA GLY A 263 -2.03 -17.53 14.65
C GLY A 263 -1.29 -18.14 13.45
N ARG A 264 -1.55 -17.68 12.23
CA ARG A 264 -0.85 -18.12 11.01
C ARG A 264 0.37 -17.27 10.70
N SER A 265 0.24 -15.95 10.86
CA SER A 265 1.29 -14.99 10.55
C SER A 265 1.24 -13.87 11.59
N ALA A 266 2.31 -13.77 12.37
CA ALA A 266 2.47 -12.78 13.42
C ALA A 266 2.78 -11.40 12.81
N MET A 267 1.72 -10.68 12.42
CA MET A 267 1.78 -9.38 11.77
C MET A 267 1.34 -8.25 12.73
N PRO A 268 2.20 -7.25 13.00
CA PRO A 268 1.88 -6.10 13.83
C PRO A 268 0.58 -5.37 13.45
N GLN A 269 0.32 -5.23 12.15
CA GLN A 269 -0.84 -4.50 11.63
C GLN A 269 -2.16 -5.17 12.05
N LEU A 270 -2.23 -6.50 11.96
CA LEU A 270 -3.42 -7.26 12.37
C LEU A 270 -3.65 -7.22 13.88
N ALA A 271 -2.59 -7.15 14.68
CA ALA A 271 -2.71 -6.99 16.12
C ALA A 271 -3.28 -5.60 16.48
N ARG A 272 -2.90 -4.54 15.74
CA ARG A 272 -3.52 -3.22 15.88
C ARG A 272 -5.01 -3.27 15.57
N GLU A 273 -5.36 -3.79 14.39
CA GLU A 273 -6.74 -3.83 13.91
C GLU A 273 -7.64 -4.69 14.83
N LEU A 274 -7.13 -5.80 15.35
CA LEU A 274 -7.84 -6.60 16.35
C LEU A 274 -8.00 -5.85 17.68
N GLY A 275 -6.96 -5.14 18.13
CA GLY A 275 -7.02 -4.31 19.34
C GLY A 275 -8.14 -3.26 19.24
N GLU A 276 -8.15 -2.50 18.15
CA GLU A 276 -9.17 -1.46 17.90
C GLU A 276 -10.58 -2.05 17.81
N LEU A 277 -10.73 -3.21 17.16
CA LEU A 277 -12.02 -3.91 17.13
C LEU A 277 -12.45 -4.36 18.53
N LEU A 278 -11.53 -4.88 19.35
CA LEU A 278 -11.83 -5.32 20.71
C LEU A 278 -12.23 -4.14 21.60
N GLU A 279 -11.61 -2.96 21.43
CA GLU A 279 -12.05 -1.73 22.09
C GLU A 279 -13.46 -1.34 21.68
N ALA A 280 -13.75 -1.32 20.37
CA ALA A 280 -15.07 -0.99 19.85
C ALA A 280 -16.16 -1.97 20.35
N LEU A 281 -15.77 -3.21 20.67
CA LEU A 281 -16.64 -4.24 21.26
C LEU A 281 -16.68 -4.22 22.80
N GLY A 282 -16.05 -3.23 23.45
CA GLY A 282 -16.07 -3.09 24.91
C GLY A 282 -15.18 -4.10 25.66
N ARG A 283 -14.10 -4.58 25.02
CA ARG A 283 -13.17 -5.59 25.57
C ARG A 283 -11.74 -5.03 25.72
N PRO A 284 -11.54 -3.97 26.52
CA PRO A 284 -10.27 -3.22 26.57
C PRO A 284 -9.10 -4.03 27.13
N GLN A 285 -9.32 -4.97 28.05
CA GLN A 285 -8.23 -5.83 28.56
C GLN A 285 -7.66 -6.73 27.45
N GLU A 286 -8.51 -7.28 26.59
CA GLU A 286 -8.06 -8.11 25.47
C GLU A 286 -7.40 -7.27 24.37
N ALA A 287 -7.89 -6.04 24.16
CA ALA A 287 -7.26 -5.08 23.24
C ALA A 287 -5.82 -4.76 23.66
N ARG A 288 -5.60 -4.48 24.95
CA ARG A 288 -4.27 -4.21 25.51
C ARG A 288 -3.29 -5.35 25.25
N THR A 289 -3.72 -6.61 25.38
CA THR A 289 -2.89 -7.76 25.04
C THR A 289 -2.46 -7.77 23.57
N GLN A 290 -3.32 -7.31 22.66
CA GLN A 290 -2.94 -7.21 21.24
C GLN A 290 -1.95 -6.10 20.98
N TYR A 291 -2.06 -4.96 21.67
CA TYR A 291 -1.09 -3.88 21.55
C TYR A 291 0.30 -4.23 22.15
N GLU A 292 0.32 -4.97 23.25
CA GLU A 292 1.56 -5.55 23.80
C GLU A 292 2.21 -6.52 22.79
N ALA A 293 1.40 -7.33 22.09
CA ALA A 293 1.89 -8.18 21.00
C ALA A 293 2.41 -7.36 19.81
N LEU A 294 1.69 -6.30 19.40
CA LEU A 294 2.10 -5.37 18.34
C LEU A 294 3.50 -4.81 18.61
N THR A 295 3.71 -4.23 19.79
CA THR A 295 4.98 -3.59 20.15
C THR A 295 6.12 -4.61 20.23
N THR A 296 5.85 -5.82 20.72
CA THR A 296 6.82 -6.93 20.73
C THR A 296 7.22 -7.35 19.31
N MET A 297 6.26 -7.49 18.40
CA MET A 297 6.53 -7.85 17.00
C MET A 297 7.29 -6.74 16.27
N VAL A 298 6.92 -5.46 16.47
CA VAL A 298 7.66 -4.33 15.89
C VAL A 298 9.09 -4.27 16.40
N ALA A 299 9.33 -4.49 17.70
CA ALA A 299 10.68 -4.54 18.25
C ALA A 299 11.51 -5.66 17.60
N ARG A 300 10.94 -6.87 17.46
CA ARG A 300 11.56 -7.98 16.73
C ARG A 300 11.88 -7.60 15.28
N ASP A 301 10.91 -7.03 14.57
CA ASP A 301 11.05 -6.71 13.15
C ASP A 301 12.10 -5.62 12.92
N THR A 302 12.19 -4.65 13.85
CA THR A 302 13.23 -3.62 13.88
C THR A 302 14.64 -4.24 13.99
N THR A 303 14.84 -5.26 14.83
CA THR A 303 16.15 -5.94 14.92
C THR A 303 16.56 -6.63 13.62
N ASN A 304 15.57 -6.98 12.78
CA ASN A 304 15.78 -7.58 11.47
C ASN A 304 15.82 -6.56 10.32
N GLY A 305 15.84 -5.27 10.65
CA GLY A 305 15.99 -4.14 9.73
C GLY A 305 14.69 -3.66 9.10
N VAL A 306 13.52 -4.05 9.61
CA VAL A 306 12.22 -3.56 9.12
C VAL A 306 11.91 -2.21 9.75
N ASP A 307 11.49 -1.25 8.93
CA ASP A 307 11.02 0.05 9.40
C ASP A 307 9.50 0.09 9.57
N ASP A 308 9.02 -0.09 10.80
CA ASP A 308 7.61 0.04 11.17
C ASP A 308 7.27 1.40 11.80
N ALA A 309 8.03 2.46 11.50
CA ALA A 309 7.84 3.78 12.11
C ALA A 309 6.43 4.34 11.93
N VAL A 310 5.82 4.20 10.74
CA VAL A 310 4.45 4.68 10.48
C VAL A 310 3.43 3.92 11.32
N LEU A 311 3.52 2.58 11.37
CA LEU A 311 2.58 1.76 12.14
C LEU A 311 2.70 2.07 13.64
N LEU A 312 3.92 2.05 14.17
CA LEU A 312 4.17 2.29 15.58
C LEU A 312 3.82 3.73 15.96
N GLY A 313 4.10 4.71 15.11
CA GLY A 313 3.75 6.11 15.32
C GLY A 313 2.25 6.35 15.36
N LEU A 314 1.47 5.74 14.45
CA LEU A 314 0.00 5.81 14.50
C LEU A 314 -0.55 5.17 15.78
N TYR A 315 -0.04 3.99 16.16
CA TYR A 315 -0.41 3.36 17.43
C TYR A 315 -0.06 4.24 18.65
N GLU A 316 1.15 4.82 18.68
CA GLU A 316 1.59 5.73 19.75
C GLU A 316 0.71 6.99 19.80
N ALA A 317 0.26 7.53 18.66
CA ALA A 317 -0.62 8.69 18.60
C ALA A 317 -2.06 8.40 19.09
N ASP A 318 -2.58 7.20 18.83
CA ASP A 318 -3.95 6.81 19.21
C ASP A 318 -4.05 6.29 20.64
N HIS A 319 -3.08 5.46 21.07
CA HIS A 319 -3.19 4.64 22.28
C HIS A 319 -1.99 4.79 23.24
N GLY A 320 -0.99 5.60 22.88
CA GLY A 320 0.27 5.71 23.60
C GLY A 320 0.71 7.15 23.86
N ASP A 321 1.99 7.41 23.64
CA ASP A 321 2.61 8.73 23.80
C ASP A 321 2.67 9.46 22.45
N ALA A 322 1.76 10.42 22.25
CA ALA A 322 1.71 11.24 21.04
C ALA A 322 2.99 12.05 20.79
N VAL A 323 3.73 12.46 21.83
CA VAL A 323 5.00 13.18 21.66
C VAL A 323 6.10 12.22 21.15
N ALA A 324 6.11 10.99 21.63
CA ALA A 324 6.97 9.95 21.07
C ALA A 324 6.63 9.66 19.59
N ALA A 325 5.34 9.63 19.24
CA ALA A 325 4.87 9.48 17.87
C ALA A 325 5.39 10.62 16.98
N VAL A 326 5.26 11.88 17.40
CA VAL A 326 5.77 13.05 16.65
C VAL A 326 7.26 12.93 16.40
N ARG A 327 8.06 12.58 17.41
CA ARG A 327 9.51 12.41 17.26
C ARG A 327 9.84 11.33 16.23
N ARG A 328 9.18 10.17 16.32
CA ARG A 328 9.39 9.04 15.42
C ARG A 328 9.01 9.37 13.98
N LEU A 329 7.84 9.95 13.78
CA LEU A 329 7.29 10.27 12.47
C LEU A 329 8.01 11.47 11.83
N SER A 330 8.54 12.40 12.62
CA SER A 330 9.43 13.47 12.13
C SER A 330 10.76 12.91 11.61
N GLN A 331 11.34 11.93 12.31
CA GLN A 331 12.53 11.23 11.83
C GLN A 331 12.24 10.50 10.53
N GLU A 332 11.11 9.81 10.44
CA GLU A 332 10.71 9.11 9.23
C GLU A 332 10.46 10.08 8.07
N TRP A 333 9.77 11.19 8.30
CA TRP A 333 9.54 12.24 7.29
C TRP A 333 10.84 12.84 6.73
N SER A 334 11.89 12.92 7.55
CA SER A 334 13.21 13.40 7.09
C SER A 334 13.83 12.50 6.03
N ARG A 335 13.45 11.21 6.00
CA ARG A 335 13.95 10.18 5.09
C ARG A 335 12.98 9.90 3.95
N HIS A 336 11.70 9.74 4.28
CA HIS A 336 10.64 9.28 3.39
C HIS A 336 9.47 10.27 3.41
N LYS A 337 9.22 10.95 2.28
CA LYS A 337 8.24 12.02 2.18
C LYS A 337 6.95 11.58 1.49
N SER A 338 6.48 10.38 1.80
CA SER A 338 5.24 9.84 1.23
C SER A 338 4.00 10.44 1.90
N VAL A 339 2.84 10.31 1.25
CA VAL A 339 1.57 10.82 1.80
C VAL A 339 1.19 10.11 3.08
N GLN A 340 1.59 8.85 3.24
CA GLN A 340 1.36 8.06 4.46
C GLN A 340 2.15 8.59 5.65
N VAL A 341 3.41 8.99 5.44
CA VAL A 341 4.22 9.59 6.51
C VAL A 341 3.71 10.98 6.84
N ALA A 342 3.30 11.76 5.83
CA ALA A 342 2.67 13.07 6.05
C ALA A 342 1.39 12.95 6.88
N ASP A 343 0.48 12.04 6.52
CA ASP A 343 -0.76 11.83 7.26
C ASP A 343 -0.49 11.43 8.71
N ALA A 344 0.35 10.40 8.92
CA ALA A 344 0.67 9.93 10.25
C ALA A 344 1.31 11.02 11.11
N LEU A 345 2.26 11.80 10.56
CA LEU A 345 2.90 12.90 11.28
C LEU A 345 1.90 14.01 11.60
N GLY A 346 1.03 14.38 10.66
CA GLY A 346 -0.05 15.32 10.90
C GLY A 346 -0.97 14.87 12.03
N TRP A 347 -1.39 13.60 12.01
CA TRP A 347 -2.20 13.01 13.06
C TRP A 347 -1.49 13.00 14.42
N ALA A 348 -0.21 12.63 14.48
CA ALA A 348 0.55 12.66 15.73
C ALA A 348 0.69 14.09 16.28
N LEU A 349 0.90 15.09 15.43
CA LEU A 349 0.98 16.50 15.82
C LEU A 349 -0.35 16.99 16.42
N HIS A 350 -1.48 16.64 15.79
CA HIS A 350 -2.82 16.88 16.32
C HIS A 350 -3.01 16.29 17.71
N GLN A 351 -2.70 14.99 17.85
CA GLN A 351 -2.84 14.27 19.11
C GLN A 351 -1.90 14.82 20.21
N SER A 352 -0.80 15.47 19.82
CA SER A 352 0.12 16.18 20.72
C SER A 352 -0.28 17.63 21.03
N GLY A 353 -1.31 18.17 20.36
CA GLY A 353 -1.86 19.51 20.57
C GLY A 353 -1.31 20.62 19.66
N ASP A 354 -0.56 20.28 18.60
CA ASP A 354 -0.04 21.25 17.63
C ASP A 354 -0.80 21.17 16.29
N ASP A 355 -2.04 21.66 16.29
CA ASP A 355 -2.91 21.63 15.11
C ASP A 355 -2.40 22.50 13.95
N THR A 356 -1.65 23.56 14.28
CA THR A 356 -1.10 24.46 13.26
C THR A 356 -0.04 23.73 12.44
N ALA A 357 0.90 23.05 13.10
CA ALA A 357 1.86 22.20 12.41
C ALA A 357 1.19 20.98 11.77
N ALA A 358 0.18 20.40 12.43
CA ALA A 358 -0.54 19.24 11.90
C ALA A 358 -1.19 19.52 10.53
N LEU A 359 -1.82 20.69 10.35
CA LEU A 359 -2.51 21.05 9.11
C LEU A 359 -1.57 21.08 7.90
N GLU A 360 -0.33 21.52 8.11
CA GLU A 360 0.69 21.53 7.06
C GLU A 360 0.93 20.13 6.48
N TYR A 361 0.96 19.11 7.34
CA TYR A 361 1.19 17.73 6.92
C TYR A 361 -0.08 17.05 6.42
N ALA A 362 -1.24 17.34 7.02
CA ALA A 362 -2.53 16.86 6.54
C ALA A 362 -2.82 17.31 5.09
N LYS A 363 -2.46 18.55 4.73
CA LYS A 363 -2.53 19.06 3.34
C LYS A 363 -1.61 18.27 2.41
N LYS A 364 -0.35 18.05 2.81
CA LYS A 364 0.63 17.26 2.03
C LYS A 364 0.16 15.82 1.78
N ALA A 365 -0.63 15.25 2.70
CA ALA A 365 -1.21 13.93 2.55
C ALA A 365 -2.42 13.87 1.60
N THR A 366 -3.26 14.92 1.59
CA THR A 366 -4.58 14.89 0.94
C THR A 366 -4.65 15.61 -0.41
N GLU A 367 -3.80 16.62 -0.63
CA GLU A 367 -3.76 17.37 -1.90
C GLU A 367 -3.26 16.58 -3.12
N PRO A 368 -2.34 15.59 -3.02
CA PRO A 368 -1.88 14.82 -4.18
C PRO A 368 -2.93 13.94 -4.87
N GLY A 369 -4.12 13.78 -4.27
CA GLY A 369 -5.26 13.10 -4.89
C GLY A 369 -5.60 11.72 -4.33
N LEU A 370 -4.77 11.13 -3.46
CA LEU A 370 -5.12 9.88 -2.77
C LEU A 370 -6.40 10.08 -1.95
N ARG A 371 -7.45 9.35 -2.33
CA ARG A 371 -8.73 9.39 -1.63
C ARG A 371 -8.74 8.37 -0.50
N SER A 372 -8.62 8.83 0.74
CA SER A 372 -8.59 8.00 1.95
C SER A 372 -9.57 8.56 3.00
N ALA A 373 -10.42 7.70 3.56
CA ALA A 373 -11.34 8.10 4.63
C ALA A 373 -10.59 8.46 5.92
N ASP A 374 -9.54 7.71 6.28
CA ASP A 374 -8.68 8.04 7.43
C ASP A 374 -8.03 9.41 7.25
N PHE A 375 -7.48 9.72 6.07
CA PHE A 375 -6.76 10.99 5.86
C PHE A 375 -7.73 12.18 5.90
N ALA A 376 -8.91 12.01 5.30
CA ALA A 376 -9.96 13.02 5.37
C ALA A 376 -10.46 13.21 6.81
N TYR A 377 -10.58 12.13 7.58
CA TYR A 377 -10.95 12.19 9.01
C TYR A 377 -9.88 12.91 9.85
N HIS A 378 -8.61 12.54 9.72
CA HIS A 378 -7.51 13.21 10.43
C HIS A 378 -7.46 14.70 10.10
N ARG A 379 -7.51 15.03 8.81
CA ARG A 379 -7.52 16.42 8.35
C ARG A 379 -8.70 17.19 8.92
N ALA A 380 -9.88 16.58 8.96
CA ALA A 380 -11.06 17.24 9.50
C ALA A 380 -10.94 17.54 10.99
N LEU A 381 -10.40 16.61 11.79
CA LEU A 381 -10.20 16.84 13.22
C LEU A 381 -9.12 17.89 13.50
N ILE A 382 -8.07 17.95 12.68
CA ILE A 382 -7.08 19.02 12.73
C ILE A 382 -7.71 20.39 12.44
N GLU A 383 -8.50 20.49 11.37
CA GLU A 383 -9.19 21.73 11.02
C GLU A 383 -10.22 22.11 12.09
N GLN A 384 -10.89 21.14 12.71
CA GLN A 384 -11.78 21.36 13.85
C GLN A 384 -11.01 21.89 15.08
N GLY A 385 -9.82 21.35 15.38
CA GLY A 385 -8.95 21.83 16.45
C GLY A 385 -8.49 23.29 16.24
N LEU A 386 -8.36 23.70 14.98
CA LEU A 386 -8.11 25.10 14.59
C LEU A 386 -9.36 26.00 14.60
N GLY A 387 -10.54 25.44 14.85
CA GLY A 387 -11.82 26.16 14.80
C GLY A 387 -12.38 26.40 13.39
N ASP A 388 -11.82 25.77 12.36
CA ASP A 388 -12.34 25.83 10.98
C ASP A 388 -13.45 24.78 10.79
N GLU A 389 -14.62 25.09 11.34
CA GLU A 389 -15.80 24.19 11.31
C GLU A 389 -16.31 23.90 9.89
N GLU A 390 -16.15 24.83 8.95
CA GLU A 390 -16.57 24.64 7.56
C GLU A 390 -15.69 23.62 6.86
N ALA A 391 -14.36 23.77 6.96
CA ALA A 391 -13.42 22.82 6.38
C ALA A 391 -13.52 21.45 7.05
N ALA A 392 -13.63 21.41 8.38
CA ALA A 392 -13.82 20.18 9.15
C ALA A 392 -15.08 19.42 8.70
N ARG A 393 -16.23 20.10 8.57
CA ARG A 393 -17.46 19.49 8.05
C ARG A 393 -17.24 18.87 6.68
N ARG A 394 -16.62 19.61 5.76
CA ARG A 394 -16.40 19.15 4.38
C ARG A 394 -15.55 17.88 4.35
N HIS A 395 -14.47 17.81 5.12
CA HIS A 395 -13.61 16.63 5.13
C HIS A 395 -14.20 15.46 5.94
N LEU A 396 -15.02 15.70 6.97
CA LEU A 396 -15.83 14.65 7.60
C LEU A 396 -16.84 14.05 6.61
N GLN A 397 -17.52 14.90 5.81
CA GLN A 397 -18.41 14.44 4.74
C GLN A 397 -17.64 13.62 3.68
N GLU A 398 -16.43 14.05 3.33
CA GLU A 398 -15.56 13.29 2.43
C GLU A 398 -15.17 11.92 3.01
N ALA A 399 -14.80 11.85 4.29
CA ALA A 399 -14.47 10.59 4.96
C ALA A 399 -15.67 9.62 4.90
N MET A 400 -16.87 10.11 5.27
CA MET A 400 -18.11 9.31 5.25
C MET A 400 -18.54 8.89 3.85
N ARG A 401 -18.37 9.76 2.85
CA ARG A 401 -18.64 9.43 1.44
C ARG A 401 -17.63 8.42 0.89
N THR A 402 -16.39 8.47 1.37
CA THR A 402 -15.32 7.60 0.91
C THR A 402 -15.47 6.19 1.46
N ASN A 403 -15.56 6.07 2.79
CA ASN A 403 -15.81 4.82 3.48
C ASN A 403 -16.34 5.14 4.88
N PRO A 404 -17.62 4.94 5.18
CA PRO A 404 -18.17 5.21 6.51
C PRO A 404 -17.76 4.16 7.57
N HIS A 405 -17.14 3.06 7.16
CA HIS A 405 -16.71 1.94 8.00
C HIS A 405 -15.19 1.84 8.18
N PHE A 406 -14.44 2.85 7.75
CA PHE A 406 -12.97 2.83 7.63
C PHE A 406 -12.21 2.41 8.90
N SER A 407 -12.79 2.69 10.07
CA SER A 407 -12.29 2.23 11.37
C SER A 407 -13.48 1.92 12.29
N PRO A 408 -13.42 0.83 13.09
CA PRO A 408 -14.47 0.50 14.05
C PRO A 408 -14.57 1.54 15.19
N LEU A 409 -13.50 2.28 15.46
CA LEU A 409 -13.46 3.35 16.46
C LEU A 409 -13.77 4.71 15.84
N ARG A 410 -13.06 5.07 14.77
CA ARG A 410 -13.10 6.43 14.21
C ARG A 410 -14.29 6.67 13.29
N GLY A 411 -14.85 5.64 12.65
CA GLY A 411 -16.06 5.78 11.83
C GLY A 411 -17.25 6.34 12.61
N PRO A 412 -17.63 5.73 13.76
CA PRO A 412 -18.66 6.28 14.65
C PRO A 412 -18.34 7.69 15.16
N LEU A 413 -17.09 7.97 15.53
CA LEU A 413 -16.65 9.30 16.00
C LEU A 413 -16.78 10.36 14.90
N ALA A 414 -16.41 10.03 13.65
CA ALA A 414 -16.58 10.92 12.50
C ALA A 414 -18.05 11.29 12.27
N LYS A 415 -18.95 10.31 12.38
CA LYS A 415 -20.40 10.53 12.26
C LYS A 415 -20.93 11.43 13.40
N GLN A 416 -20.45 11.22 14.62
CA GLN A 416 -20.80 12.04 15.76
C GLN A 416 -20.31 13.48 15.58
N ALA A 417 -19.05 13.68 15.20
CA ALA A 417 -18.45 14.98 14.93
C ALA A 417 -19.21 15.72 13.82
N LEU A 418 -19.58 15.03 12.73
CA LEU A 418 -20.34 15.63 11.63
C LEU A 418 -21.73 16.12 12.07
N THR A 419 -22.32 15.45 13.07
CA THR A 419 -23.62 15.83 13.64
C THR A 419 -23.49 17.02 14.60
N SER A 420 -22.37 17.13 15.32
CA SER A 420 -22.14 18.21 16.30
C SER A 420 -21.78 19.54 15.65
N ILE A 421 -21.10 19.55 14.51
CA ILE A 421 -20.85 20.78 13.76
C ILE A 421 -22.23 21.26 13.24
N ALA A 422 -22.66 22.47 13.61
CA ALA A 422 -23.99 22.99 13.29
C ALA A 422 -24.23 23.11 11.78
N GLN A 423 -25.24 22.41 11.22
CA GLN A 423 -25.55 22.51 9.78
C GLN A 423 -25.62 23.99 9.39
N PRO A 424 -24.95 24.43 8.30
CA PRO A 424 -25.17 25.78 7.82
C PRO A 424 -26.67 25.98 7.64
N ALA A 425 -27.19 27.14 8.06
CA ALA A 425 -28.60 27.43 7.93
C ALA A 425 -29.08 27.07 6.50
N PRO A 426 -30.24 26.42 6.33
CA PRO A 426 -30.76 26.10 5.00
C PRO A 426 -31.02 27.42 4.27
N GLY A 427 -30.04 27.82 3.48
CA GLY A 427 -29.89 29.19 3.01
C GLY A 427 -28.48 29.36 2.48
N GLY A 428 -28.17 28.71 1.35
CA GLY A 428 -27.15 29.26 0.44
C GLY A 428 -27.48 30.72 0.13
N PRO A 429 -26.56 31.51 -0.46
CA PRO A 429 -26.87 32.89 -0.82
C PRO A 429 -28.23 32.90 -1.52
N GLU A 430 -29.21 33.61 -0.96
CA GLU A 430 -30.49 33.80 -1.61
C GLU A 430 -30.15 34.13 -3.06
N ASN A 431 -30.78 33.43 -4.02
CA ASN A 431 -30.80 33.95 -5.36
C ASN A 431 -31.43 35.33 -5.21
N ILE A 432 -30.60 36.38 -5.14
CA ILE A 432 -31.00 37.76 -5.25
C ILE A 432 -31.44 37.89 -6.70
N ARG A 433 -32.63 37.38 -7.00
CA ARG A 433 -33.43 37.95 -8.06
C ARG A 433 -33.63 39.39 -7.62
N PRO A 434 -33.13 40.38 -8.39
CA PRO A 434 -33.37 41.77 -8.06
C PRO A 434 -34.87 41.95 -7.88
N THR A 435 -35.30 42.46 -6.73
CA THR A 435 -36.69 42.82 -6.48
C THR A 435 -37.14 44.01 -7.33
N ALA A 436 -36.19 44.69 -7.97
CA ALA A 436 -36.45 45.68 -9.01
C ALA A 436 -36.43 45.02 -10.41
N PRO A 437 -37.42 45.29 -11.28
CA PRO A 437 -37.34 44.88 -12.68
C PRO A 437 -36.06 45.43 -13.30
N TRP A 438 -35.39 44.61 -14.11
CA TRP A 438 -34.21 45.02 -14.87
C TRP A 438 -34.56 46.28 -15.69
N VAL A 439 -33.86 47.37 -15.42
CA VAL A 439 -33.90 48.59 -16.23
C VAL A 439 -32.72 48.51 -17.18
N GLU A 440 -33.01 48.51 -18.48
CA GLU A 440 -31.99 48.51 -19.52
C GLU A 440 -31.06 49.73 -19.34
N PRO A 441 -29.73 49.54 -19.18
CA PRO A 441 -28.83 50.67 -19.07
C PRO A 441 -28.81 51.46 -20.39
N GLU A 442 -28.97 52.78 -20.33
CA GLU A 442 -28.82 53.65 -21.50
C GLU A 442 -27.40 53.50 -22.06
N LEU A 443 -27.27 52.75 -23.15
CA LEU A 443 -26.02 52.64 -23.88
C LEU A 443 -25.69 54.00 -24.52
N PRO A 444 -24.43 54.49 -24.40
CA PRO A 444 -24.04 55.72 -25.05
C PRO A 444 -24.27 55.62 -26.56
N LYS A 445 -24.96 56.62 -27.13
CA LYS A 445 -25.27 56.68 -28.56
C LYS A 445 -24.00 56.47 -29.37
N ALA A 446 -24.00 55.45 -30.24
CA ALA A 446 -22.88 55.12 -31.10
C ALA A 446 -22.40 56.37 -31.86
N ALA A 447 -21.11 56.67 -31.73
CA ALA A 447 -20.48 57.74 -32.48
C ALA A 447 -20.66 57.50 -33.99
N LYS A 448 -21.10 58.51 -34.73
CA LYS A 448 -21.29 58.42 -36.19
C LYS A 448 -19.99 57.96 -36.86
N PRO A 449 -20.03 56.96 -37.77
CA PRO A 449 -18.85 56.48 -38.46
C PRO A 449 -18.21 57.61 -39.29
N LYS A 450 -16.89 57.75 -39.19
CA LYS A 450 -16.13 58.68 -40.05
C LYS A 450 -16.22 58.21 -41.51
N PRO A 451 -16.43 59.12 -42.48
CA PRO A 451 -16.50 58.76 -43.89
C PRO A 451 -15.15 58.22 -44.37
N THR A 452 -15.19 57.06 -45.02
CA THR A 452 -14.06 56.45 -45.72
C THR A 452 -13.71 57.28 -46.96
N PRO A 453 -12.42 57.62 -47.19
CA PRO A 453 -12.02 58.31 -48.40
C PRO A 453 -12.11 57.38 -49.61
N SER A 454 -12.85 57.81 -50.63
CA SER A 454 -12.89 57.23 -51.97
C SER A 454 -11.49 57.30 -52.60
N GLY A 455 -11.02 56.16 -53.10
CA GLY A 455 -9.64 55.98 -53.54
C GLY A 455 -9.20 56.80 -54.77
N ARG A 456 -7.88 56.77 -54.98
CA ARG A 456 -7.21 56.55 -56.26
C ARG A 456 -5.90 55.82 -56.00
#